data_AF-A0A6B0XZ10-F1
#
_entry.id   AF-A0A6B0XZ10-F1
#
_cell.length_a   1.000
_cell.length_b   1.000
_cell.length_c   1.000
_cell.angle_alpha   90.00
_cell.angle_beta   90.00
_cell.angle_gamma   90.00
#
_symmetry.space_group_name_H-M   'P 1'
#
loop_
_entity.id
_entity.type
_entity.pdbx_description
1 polymer ?
#
loop_
_entity_poly.entity_id
_entity_poly.type
_entity_poly.pdbx_seq_one_letter_code
_entity_poly.pdbx_strand_id
1 'polypeptide(L)'
;MRAPTKRNLTDQELDLASAKCLAEFHDYLDQSRLSPGSIHKTLGSARHFLVWLRCSGIKLPHVDDAVLRRFRDHDCVCLPHKCGGGLYKRHAPPPPATIKNVQRLIRFLEISGRTQTPGEIETGCRLVQEFEDWVASEGHTPNMIAQFCARSRHLLIWLHRCRIHMKDLTAETLESFFEHDCLCPGKFDGFAARASDYTIYSTRKFVRFLESRGLVPDVHIVRKKPLNPELHAFHTWLRQNRGLSECTVREYDREVSDLLRSLGNNPDMYDAALVREVLLSRFANASKRHAQRLVIAMRMYLRFLSSTGECPASLAGAVPRTGLWRLATLPRYLTKEDIEKVIASCDGSRTVDIRNRAILLLLARLGLRAGDVRFLQLNDIDWKNAEIHVSGKSRRVVRLPLPQDAGDALLAYIEQTRPRVSEQTVFLRSRAPYRPFAHSTAISILVHRALQRAGVDSPNGQGAHVLRHSAATGLLRSGASLETVGALLRHECSTTTEIYAKVDLAMLQQVAQPWVGDVQ
;
A
#
# COMPACT_ATOMS: atom_id res chain seq x y z
N MET A 1 -50.48 36.07 11.06
CA MET A 1 -50.59 36.34 9.61
C MET A 1 -50.77 35.01 8.87
N ARG A 2 -51.56 35.06 7.80
CA ARG A 2 -52.30 33.94 7.18
C ARG A 2 -51.44 32.73 6.76
N ALA A 3 -51.94 31.53 7.06
CA ALA A 3 -51.51 30.29 6.43
C ALA A 3 -51.81 30.34 4.92
N PRO A 4 -50.89 29.89 4.04
CA PRO A 4 -51.23 29.71 2.64
C PRO A 4 -51.95 28.37 2.47
N THR A 5 -53.20 28.52 2.09
CA THR A 5 -54.14 27.62 1.40
C THR A 5 -53.50 26.44 0.67
N LYS A 6 -53.89 25.24 1.10
CA LYS A 6 -53.79 23.99 0.33
C LYS A 6 -54.43 24.18 -1.05
N ARG A 7 -53.64 24.07 -2.11
CA ARG A 7 -54.16 23.77 -3.45
C ARG A 7 -54.42 22.27 -3.52
N ASN A 8 -55.71 21.95 -3.64
CA ASN A 8 -56.28 20.64 -3.92
C ASN A 8 -55.77 20.08 -5.25
N LEU A 9 -54.74 19.26 -5.20
CA LEU A 9 -54.68 18.00 -5.97
C LEU A 9 -54.89 16.92 -4.90
N THR A 10 -55.92 16.09 -5.07
CA THR A 10 -56.61 15.46 -3.95
C THR A 10 -55.69 14.51 -3.15
N ASP A 11 -55.78 14.57 -1.81
CA ASP A 11 -55.10 13.64 -0.91
C ASP A 11 -55.43 12.16 -1.22
N GLN A 12 -56.50 11.89 -2.00
CA GLN A 12 -56.96 10.59 -2.50
C GLN A 12 -56.22 10.09 -3.76
N GLU A 13 -56.00 10.94 -4.77
CA GLU A 13 -55.29 10.54 -6.01
C GLU A 13 -53.81 10.19 -5.76
N LEU A 14 -53.17 10.89 -4.81
CA LEU A 14 -51.79 10.63 -4.38
C LEU A 14 -51.66 9.39 -3.47
N ASP A 15 -52.70 9.02 -2.72
CA ASP A 15 -52.75 7.78 -1.94
C ASP A 15 -52.89 6.57 -2.88
N LEU A 16 -53.67 6.73 -3.95
CA LEU A 16 -53.83 5.73 -5.00
C LEU A 16 -52.52 5.48 -5.76
N ALA A 17 -51.77 6.54 -6.09
CA ALA A 17 -50.47 6.43 -6.76
C ALA A 17 -49.40 5.74 -5.88
N SER A 18 -49.37 6.06 -4.59
CA SER A 18 -48.45 5.42 -3.63
C SER A 18 -48.84 3.96 -3.37
N ALA A 19 -50.14 3.66 -3.29
CA ALA A 19 -50.66 2.30 -3.16
C ALA A 19 -50.36 1.45 -4.40
N LYS A 20 -50.57 2.00 -5.60
CA LYS A 20 -50.21 1.35 -6.87
C LYS A 20 -48.71 1.07 -6.95
N CYS A 21 -47.87 2.03 -6.56
CA CYS A 21 -46.43 1.84 -6.51
C CYS A 21 -46.01 0.74 -5.53
N LEU A 22 -46.66 0.64 -4.37
CA LEU A 22 -46.39 -0.42 -3.39
C LEU A 22 -46.87 -1.80 -3.86
N ALA A 23 -47.98 -1.88 -4.61
CA ALA A 23 -48.48 -3.13 -5.18
C ALA A 23 -47.52 -3.67 -6.26
N GLU A 24 -47.09 -2.83 -7.20
CA GLU A 24 -46.11 -3.24 -8.21
C GLU A 24 -44.74 -3.57 -7.57
N PHE A 25 -44.38 -2.88 -6.49
CA PHE A 25 -43.18 -3.21 -5.72
C PHE A 25 -43.32 -4.55 -4.98
N HIS A 26 -44.52 -4.93 -4.54
CA HIS A 26 -44.80 -6.25 -3.97
C HIS A 26 -44.55 -7.35 -5.01
N ASP A 27 -45.11 -7.21 -6.21
CA ASP A 27 -44.91 -8.17 -7.31
C ASP A 27 -43.43 -8.31 -7.67
N TYR A 28 -42.68 -7.20 -7.68
CA TYR A 28 -41.23 -7.19 -7.86
C TYR A 28 -40.49 -7.98 -6.75
N LEU A 29 -40.95 -7.88 -5.50
CA LEU A 29 -40.34 -8.60 -4.38
C LEU A 29 -40.71 -10.10 -4.39
N ASP A 30 -41.88 -10.48 -4.86
CA ASP A 30 -42.29 -11.91 -4.98
C ASP A 30 -41.43 -12.66 -6.00
N GLN A 31 -40.94 -11.97 -7.03
CA GLN A 31 -39.98 -12.52 -8.00
C GLN A 31 -38.55 -12.62 -7.43
N SER A 32 -38.30 -12.10 -6.23
CA SER A 32 -37.00 -12.16 -5.56
C SER A 32 -36.91 -13.35 -4.60
N ARG A 33 -35.70 -13.88 -4.35
CA ARG A 33 -35.47 -15.02 -3.43
C ARG A 33 -35.62 -14.66 -1.93
N LEU A 34 -36.58 -13.81 -1.56
CA LEU A 34 -36.81 -13.35 -0.20
C LEU A 34 -37.90 -14.17 0.51
N SER A 35 -37.79 -14.30 1.84
CA SER A 35 -38.83 -14.95 2.63
C SER A 35 -40.07 -14.05 2.79
N PRO A 36 -41.29 -14.61 2.98
CA PRO A 36 -42.52 -13.81 3.16
C PRO A 36 -42.42 -12.76 4.28
N GLY A 37 -41.79 -13.12 5.41
CA GLY A 37 -41.55 -12.18 6.51
C GLY A 37 -40.58 -11.04 6.17
N SER A 38 -39.62 -11.28 5.25
CA SER A 38 -38.71 -10.24 4.75
C SER A 38 -39.42 -9.30 3.77
N ILE A 39 -40.31 -9.83 2.93
CA ILE A 39 -41.13 -9.05 2.01
C ILE A 39 -42.03 -8.08 2.80
N HIS A 40 -42.73 -8.57 3.82
CA HIS A 40 -43.58 -7.75 4.69
C HIS A 40 -42.81 -6.59 5.35
N LYS A 41 -41.63 -6.86 5.94
CA LYS A 41 -40.77 -5.82 6.54
C LYS A 41 -40.26 -4.82 5.49
N THR A 42 -39.96 -5.29 4.29
CA THR A 42 -39.50 -4.45 3.18
C THR A 42 -40.58 -3.46 2.76
N LEU A 43 -41.82 -3.94 2.60
CA LEU A 43 -42.98 -3.12 2.26
C LEU A 43 -43.34 -2.10 3.35
N GLY A 44 -43.25 -2.49 4.62
CA GLY A 44 -43.45 -1.55 5.74
C GLY A 44 -42.44 -0.40 5.75
N SER A 45 -41.19 -0.69 5.37
CA SER A 45 -40.13 0.32 5.25
C SER A 45 -40.31 1.22 4.02
N ALA A 46 -40.69 0.64 2.89
CA ALA A 46 -41.04 1.36 1.66
C ALA A 46 -42.19 2.34 1.90
N ARG A 47 -43.25 1.90 2.59
CA ARG A 47 -44.39 2.75 2.95
C ARG A 47 -43.96 3.92 3.83
N HIS A 48 -43.16 3.67 4.87
CA HIS A 48 -42.64 4.72 5.76
C HIS A 48 -41.86 5.78 4.98
N PHE A 49 -41.00 5.35 4.06
CA PHE A 49 -40.22 6.25 3.23
C PHE A 49 -41.07 7.11 2.29
N LEU A 50 -42.05 6.52 1.61
CA LEU A 50 -42.95 7.27 0.71
C LEU A 50 -43.78 8.32 1.48
N VAL A 51 -44.25 7.98 2.69
CA VAL A 51 -44.94 8.94 3.58
C VAL A 51 -43.99 10.06 4.00
N TRP A 52 -42.75 9.72 4.35
CA TRP A 52 -41.76 10.73 4.74
C TRP A 52 -41.38 11.67 3.60
N LEU A 53 -41.20 11.16 2.37
CA LEU A 53 -40.94 11.98 1.18
C LEU A 53 -42.08 12.97 0.95
N ARG A 54 -43.34 12.53 1.09
CA ARG A 54 -44.53 13.37 1.00
C ARG A 54 -44.51 14.49 2.04
N CYS A 55 -44.28 14.15 3.31
CA CYS A 55 -44.19 15.14 4.39
C CYS A 55 -43.04 16.14 4.18
N SER A 56 -41.95 15.69 3.55
CA SER A 56 -40.77 16.50 3.26
C SER A 56 -40.86 17.30 1.95
N GLY A 57 -41.95 17.15 1.18
CA GLY A 57 -42.13 17.82 -0.12
C GLY A 57 -41.18 17.34 -1.22
N ILE A 58 -40.58 16.16 -1.08
CA ILE A 58 -39.58 15.62 -2.01
C ILE A 58 -40.29 14.72 -3.03
N LYS A 59 -40.16 15.04 -4.32
CA LYS A 59 -40.70 14.21 -5.41
C LYS A 59 -39.77 13.02 -5.69
N LEU A 60 -40.33 11.89 -6.11
CA LEU A 60 -39.58 10.67 -6.42
C LEU A 60 -38.36 10.90 -7.34
N PRO A 61 -38.44 11.67 -8.45
CA PRO A 61 -37.29 11.89 -9.34
C PRO A 61 -36.10 12.63 -8.70
N HIS A 62 -36.30 13.25 -7.53
CA HIS A 62 -35.28 14.01 -6.81
C HIS A 62 -34.69 13.24 -5.62
N VAL A 63 -35.00 11.96 -5.48
CA VAL A 63 -34.42 11.12 -4.43
C VAL A 63 -32.95 10.79 -4.77
N ASP A 64 -32.04 11.25 -3.93
CA ASP A 64 -30.59 11.01 -4.01
C ASP A 64 -30.02 10.55 -2.64
N ASP A 65 -28.69 10.43 -2.52
CA ASP A 65 -28.03 10.05 -1.26
C ASP A 65 -28.20 11.07 -0.13
N ALA A 66 -28.31 12.36 -0.43
CA ALA A 66 -28.57 13.37 0.59
C ALA A 66 -29.99 13.19 1.15
N VAL A 67 -30.97 12.86 0.31
CA VAL A 67 -32.33 12.53 0.72
C VAL A 67 -32.37 11.26 1.57
N LEU A 68 -31.63 10.21 1.21
CA LEU A 68 -31.57 8.99 2.03
C LEU A 68 -30.90 9.20 3.38
N ARG A 69 -29.83 10.01 3.46
CA ARG A 69 -29.21 10.39 4.74
C ARG A 69 -30.18 11.19 5.62
N ARG A 70 -30.87 12.18 5.03
CA ARG A 70 -31.94 12.92 5.72
C ARG A 70 -33.05 12.00 6.23
N PHE A 71 -33.42 10.98 5.46
CA PHE A 71 -34.39 9.97 5.91
C PHE A 71 -33.83 9.03 6.98
N ARG A 72 -32.55 8.69 6.97
CA ARG A 72 -31.94 7.90 8.05
C ARG A 72 -31.92 8.66 9.36
N ASP A 73 -31.62 9.96 9.29
CA ASP A 73 -31.36 10.79 10.46
C ASP A 73 -32.60 11.59 10.90
N HIS A 74 -33.78 11.36 10.29
CA HIS A 74 -35.00 12.07 10.69
C HIS A 74 -35.63 11.49 11.95
N ASP A 75 -36.15 12.38 12.79
CA ASP A 75 -37.05 11.99 13.86
C ASP A 75 -38.45 11.72 13.31
N CYS A 76 -38.92 10.48 13.43
CA CYS A 76 -40.20 10.07 12.90
C CYS A 76 -41.36 10.80 13.60
N VAL A 77 -42.05 11.70 12.87
CA VAL A 77 -43.26 12.40 13.32
C VAL A 77 -44.55 11.83 12.73
N CYS A 78 -44.46 10.72 11.99
CA CYS A 78 -45.59 10.13 11.30
C CYS A 78 -46.55 9.44 12.29
N LEU A 79 -47.86 9.46 12.00
CA LEU A 79 -48.87 8.79 12.82
C LEU A 79 -48.67 7.25 12.81
N PRO A 80 -48.79 6.54 13.95
CA PRO A 80 -48.46 5.10 14.06
C PRO A 80 -49.21 4.20 13.06
N HIS A 81 -50.44 4.57 12.71
CA HIS A 81 -51.29 3.86 11.75
C HIS A 81 -50.93 4.14 10.28
N LYS A 82 -50.20 5.22 9.98
CA LYS A 82 -49.76 5.57 8.61
C LYS A 82 -48.39 4.99 8.26
N CYS A 83 -47.55 4.69 9.25
CA CYS A 83 -46.19 4.16 9.06
C CYS A 83 -46.00 2.75 9.61
N GLY A 84 -46.63 1.76 8.94
CA GLY A 84 -46.18 0.37 9.02
C GLY A 84 -46.46 -0.37 10.33
N GLY A 85 -47.55 -0.08 11.03
CA GLY A 85 -48.12 -0.98 12.05
C GLY A 85 -47.24 -1.18 13.29
N GLY A 86 -46.69 -0.11 13.87
CA GLY A 86 -45.96 -0.17 15.15
C GLY A 86 -44.47 -0.50 15.06
N LEU A 87 -43.91 -0.64 13.85
CA LEU A 87 -42.47 -0.89 13.63
C LEU A 87 -41.55 0.31 13.90
N TYR A 88 -42.11 1.51 14.08
CA TYR A 88 -41.35 2.77 14.22
C TYR A 88 -41.76 3.53 15.48
N LYS A 89 -40.78 4.00 16.27
CA LYS A 89 -41.01 4.83 17.45
C LYS A 89 -41.16 6.29 17.03
N ARG A 90 -42.10 7.00 17.66
CA ARG A 90 -42.29 8.45 17.48
C ARG A 90 -41.09 9.19 18.07
N HIS A 91 -40.61 10.23 17.39
CA HIS A 91 -39.43 11.03 17.78
C HIS A 91 -38.13 10.22 17.91
N ALA A 92 -37.95 9.21 17.07
CA ALA A 92 -36.72 8.46 16.97
C ALA A 92 -36.36 8.20 15.50
N PRO A 93 -35.06 8.02 15.18
CA PRO A 93 -34.64 7.64 13.85
C PRO A 93 -35.13 6.23 13.49
N PRO A 94 -35.40 5.97 12.19
CA PRO A 94 -35.76 4.64 11.74
C PRO A 94 -34.66 3.61 12.07
N PRO A 95 -35.02 2.34 12.39
CA PRO A 95 -34.03 1.28 12.58
C PRO A 95 -33.09 1.13 11.38
N PRO A 96 -31.81 0.76 11.58
CA PRO A 96 -30.85 0.62 10.47
C PRO A 96 -31.34 -0.29 9.32
N ALA A 97 -32.09 -1.35 9.65
CA ALA A 97 -32.67 -2.27 8.68
C ALA A 97 -33.70 -1.61 7.72
N THR A 98 -34.31 -0.49 8.11
CA THR A 98 -35.28 0.25 7.30
C THR A 98 -34.62 0.84 6.06
N ILE A 99 -33.40 1.35 6.17
CA ILE A 99 -32.68 1.94 5.03
C ILE A 99 -32.39 0.90 3.96
N LYS A 100 -31.95 -0.30 4.36
CA LYS A 100 -31.73 -1.43 3.46
C LYS A 100 -32.99 -1.83 2.69
N ASN A 101 -34.13 -1.80 3.35
CA ASN A 101 -35.41 -2.10 2.73
C ASN A 101 -35.88 -0.99 1.78
N VAL A 102 -35.64 0.28 2.14
CA VAL A 102 -35.93 1.45 1.30
C VAL A 102 -35.06 1.46 0.05
N GLN A 103 -33.79 1.08 0.14
CA GLN A 103 -32.91 0.94 -1.03
C GLN A 103 -33.45 -0.07 -2.06
N ARG A 104 -34.16 -1.12 -1.62
CA ARG A 104 -34.84 -2.05 -2.54
C ARG A 104 -35.99 -1.37 -3.29
N LEU A 105 -36.74 -0.51 -2.62
CA LEU A 105 -37.77 0.33 -3.25
C LEU A 105 -37.13 1.30 -4.25
N ILE A 106 -36.04 1.97 -3.88
CA ILE A 106 -35.31 2.88 -4.78
C ILE A 106 -34.89 2.14 -6.05
N ARG A 107 -34.31 0.94 -5.93
CA ARG A 107 -33.94 0.13 -7.08
C ARG A 107 -35.14 -0.22 -7.98
N PHE A 108 -36.28 -0.57 -7.39
CA PHE A 108 -37.51 -0.82 -8.15
C PHE A 108 -38.00 0.45 -8.88
N LEU A 109 -37.95 1.59 -8.22
CA LEU A 109 -38.33 2.88 -8.80
C LEU A 109 -37.41 3.30 -9.95
N GLU A 110 -36.11 3.00 -9.84
CA GLU A 110 -35.13 3.19 -10.90
C GLU A 110 -35.48 2.29 -12.10
N ILE A 111 -35.62 0.97 -11.90
CA ILE A 111 -35.95 0.00 -12.97
C ILE A 111 -37.27 0.35 -13.69
N SER A 112 -38.26 0.85 -12.94
CA SER A 112 -39.57 1.22 -13.48
C SER A 112 -39.63 2.61 -14.14
N GLY A 113 -38.50 3.33 -14.24
CA GLY A 113 -38.43 4.65 -14.89
C GLY A 113 -39.03 5.80 -14.08
N ARG A 114 -39.35 5.56 -12.79
CA ARG A 114 -40.04 6.52 -11.91
C ARG A 114 -39.10 7.43 -11.13
N THR A 115 -37.85 7.03 -11.06
CA THR A 115 -36.71 7.85 -10.67
C THR A 115 -35.68 7.74 -11.78
N GLN A 116 -34.69 8.63 -11.81
CA GLN A 116 -33.68 8.59 -12.86
C GLN A 116 -33.05 7.20 -12.94
N THR A 117 -33.23 6.55 -14.10
CA THR A 117 -32.74 5.21 -14.40
C THR A 117 -31.37 5.32 -15.09
N PRO A 118 -30.46 4.36 -14.87
CA PRO A 118 -29.03 4.54 -15.06
C PRO A 118 -28.52 4.10 -16.43
N GLY A 119 -28.21 5.06 -17.31
CA GLY A 119 -27.43 4.82 -18.53
C GLY A 119 -26.01 4.27 -18.26
N GLU A 120 -25.54 4.40 -17.03
CA GLU A 120 -24.27 3.85 -16.56
C GLU A 120 -24.36 2.44 -15.98
N ILE A 121 -25.54 1.82 -15.78
CA ILE A 121 -25.61 0.42 -15.30
C ILE A 121 -25.52 -0.58 -16.46
N GLU A 122 -26.10 -0.30 -17.64
CA GLU A 122 -25.88 -1.16 -18.81
C GLU A 122 -24.43 -1.04 -19.30
N THR A 123 -23.94 0.21 -19.44
CA THR A 123 -22.53 0.49 -19.75
C THR A 123 -21.61 -0.03 -18.64
N GLY A 124 -21.98 0.15 -17.37
CA GLY A 124 -21.21 -0.30 -16.20
C GLY A 124 -21.12 -1.82 -16.07
N CYS A 125 -22.18 -2.56 -16.40
CA CYS A 125 -22.14 -4.02 -16.49
C CYS A 125 -21.17 -4.48 -17.58
N ARG A 126 -21.22 -3.87 -18.76
CA ARG A 126 -20.27 -4.15 -19.85
C ARG A 126 -18.83 -3.80 -19.46
N LEU A 127 -18.61 -2.63 -18.86
CA LEU A 127 -17.28 -2.19 -18.41
C LEU A 127 -16.71 -3.10 -17.32
N VAL A 128 -17.55 -3.57 -16.40
CA VAL A 128 -17.12 -4.52 -15.37
C VAL A 128 -16.80 -5.89 -15.99
N GLN A 129 -17.51 -6.31 -17.03
CA GLN A 129 -17.19 -7.54 -17.78
C GLN A 129 -15.86 -7.38 -18.55
N GLU A 130 -15.66 -6.26 -19.26
CA GLU A 130 -14.40 -5.99 -19.94
C GLU A 130 -13.23 -5.85 -18.94
N PHE A 131 -13.49 -5.31 -17.75
CA PHE A 131 -12.53 -5.26 -16.65
C PHE A 131 -12.24 -6.64 -16.07
N GLU A 132 -13.25 -7.51 -15.97
CA GLU A 132 -13.09 -8.90 -15.56
C GLU A 132 -12.11 -9.63 -16.48
N ASP A 133 -12.31 -9.52 -17.80
CA ASP A 133 -11.42 -10.10 -18.81
C ASP A 133 -10.01 -9.50 -18.72
N TRP A 134 -9.91 -8.18 -18.52
CA TRP A 134 -8.63 -7.49 -18.35
C TRP A 134 -7.87 -7.98 -17.12
N VAL A 135 -8.54 -8.10 -15.97
CA VAL A 135 -7.94 -8.65 -14.75
C VAL A 135 -7.59 -10.13 -14.93
N ALA A 136 -8.43 -10.92 -15.60
CA ALA A 136 -8.17 -12.33 -15.88
C ALA A 136 -6.88 -12.50 -16.70
N SER A 137 -6.66 -11.61 -17.69
CA SER A 137 -5.43 -11.59 -18.50
C SER A 137 -4.16 -11.34 -17.69
N GLU A 138 -4.25 -10.71 -16.51
CA GLU A 138 -3.11 -10.50 -15.60
C GLU A 138 -2.82 -11.72 -14.69
N GLY A 139 -3.66 -12.77 -14.75
CA GLY A 139 -3.49 -14.02 -14.01
C GLY A 139 -4.03 -14.01 -12.58
N HIS A 140 -5.02 -13.17 -12.26
CA HIS A 140 -5.65 -13.19 -10.93
C HIS A 140 -6.54 -14.41 -10.75
N THR A 141 -6.73 -14.84 -9.50
CA THR A 141 -7.62 -15.98 -9.20
C THR A 141 -9.10 -15.60 -9.35
N PRO A 142 -10.01 -16.55 -9.66
CA PRO A 142 -11.44 -16.26 -9.83
C PRO A 142 -12.07 -15.52 -8.65
N ASN A 143 -11.70 -15.90 -7.42
CA ASN A 143 -12.18 -15.19 -6.21
C ASN A 143 -11.70 -13.74 -6.16
N MET A 144 -10.44 -13.48 -6.54
CA MET A 144 -9.89 -12.12 -6.54
C MET A 144 -10.52 -11.25 -7.64
N ILE A 145 -10.76 -11.83 -8.82
CA ILE A 145 -11.50 -11.22 -9.93
C ILE A 145 -12.91 -10.83 -9.47
N ALA A 146 -13.68 -11.79 -8.94
CA ALA A 146 -15.04 -11.53 -8.45
C ALA A 146 -15.06 -10.41 -7.40
N GLN A 147 -14.04 -10.38 -6.54
CA GLN A 147 -13.83 -9.32 -5.57
C GLN A 147 -13.57 -7.96 -6.21
N PHE A 148 -12.70 -7.86 -7.22
CA PHE A 148 -12.48 -6.61 -7.94
C PHE A 148 -13.74 -6.14 -8.67
N CYS A 149 -14.45 -7.04 -9.35
CA CYS A 149 -15.69 -6.73 -10.05
C CYS A 149 -16.76 -6.21 -9.08
N ALA A 150 -16.89 -6.79 -7.88
CA ALA A 150 -17.82 -6.32 -6.87
C ALA A 150 -17.54 -4.88 -6.41
N ARG A 151 -16.27 -4.52 -6.22
CA ARG A 151 -15.87 -3.16 -5.78
C ARG A 151 -15.94 -2.14 -6.90
N SER A 152 -15.73 -2.58 -8.13
CA SER A 152 -15.91 -1.75 -9.34
C SER A 152 -17.39 -1.40 -9.53
N ARG A 153 -18.28 -2.40 -9.39
CA ARG A 153 -19.73 -2.18 -9.36
C ARG A 153 -20.13 -1.22 -8.25
N HIS A 154 -19.51 -1.34 -7.07
CA HIS A 154 -19.77 -0.42 -5.96
C HIS A 154 -19.42 1.03 -6.31
N LEU A 155 -18.22 1.28 -6.89
CA LEU A 155 -17.84 2.63 -7.32
C LEU A 155 -18.83 3.19 -8.35
N LEU A 156 -19.22 2.42 -9.36
CA LEU A 156 -20.16 2.88 -10.40
C LEU A 156 -21.54 3.22 -9.82
N ILE A 157 -22.05 2.38 -8.91
CA ILE A 157 -23.30 2.66 -8.21
C ILE A 157 -23.18 3.95 -7.40
N TRP A 158 -22.07 4.14 -6.69
CA TRP A 158 -21.86 5.34 -5.88
C TRP A 158 -21.77 6.62 -6.72
N LEU A 159 -20.98 6.61 -7.81
CA LEU A 159 -20.84 7.74 -8.73
C LEU A 159 -22.21 8.16 -9.28
N HIS A 160 -23.01 7.19 -9.70
CA HIS A 160 -24.36 7.43 -10.16
C HIS A 160 -25.24 8.09 -9.09
N ARG A 161 -25.22 7.58 -7.85
CA ARG A 161 -26.02 8.12 -6.74
C ARG A 161 -25.60 9.53 -6.33
N CYS A 162 -24.33 9.87 -6.49
CA CYS A 162 -23.81 11.21 -6.30
C CYS A 162 -23.96 12.13 -7.54
N ARG A 163 -24.52 11.62 -8.64
CA ARG A 163 -24.66 12.33 -9.94
C ARG A 163 -23.32 12.82 -10.48
N ILE A 164 -22.27 12.02 -10.31
CA ILE A 164 -20.92 12.31 -10.82
C ILE A 164 -20.71 11.47 -12.08
N HIS A 165 -20.51 12.13 -13.22
CA HIS A 165 -20.17 11.42 -14.46
C HIS A 165 -18.72 10.90 -14.40
N MET A 166 -18.45 9.76 -15.05
CA MET A 166 -17.10 9.19 -15.13
C MET A 166 -16.05 10.18 -15.67
N LYS A 167 -16.41 11.02 -16.64
CA LYS A 167 -15.54 12.08 -17.18
C LYS A 167 -15.14 13.16 -16.17
N ASP A 168 -15.91 13.30 -15.10
CA ASP A 168 -15.72 14.30 -14.04
C ASP A 168 -15.09 13.65 -12.78
N LEU A 169 -14.60 12.41 -12.91
CA LEU A 169 -13.93 11.71 -11.82
C LEU A 169 -12.59 12.39 -11.51
N THR A 170 -12.39 12.78 -10.25
CA THR A 170 -11.14 13.37 -9.74
C THR A 170 -10.58 12.58 -8.55
N ALA A 171 -9.38 12.96 -8.09
CA ALA A 171 -8.79 12.37 -6.89
C ALA A 171 -9.64 12.64 -5.63
N GLU A 172 -10.21 13.84 -5.51
CA GLU A 172 -11.08 14.25 -4.40
C GLU A 172 -12.39 13.46 -4.39
N THR A 173 -12.95 13.19 -5.57
CA THR A 173 -14.13 12.33 -5.71
C THR A 173 -13.83 10.90 -5.26
N LEU A 174 -12.66 10.36 -5.60
CA LEU A 174 -12.24 9.02 -5.15
C LEU A 174 -11.97 8.97 -3.64
N GLU A 175 -11.34 10.00 -3.05
CA GLU A 175 -11.18 10.12 -1.60
C GLU A 175 -12.55 10.15 -0.91
N SER A 176 -13.49 10.94 -1.44
CA SER A 176 -14.87 10.99 -0.95
C SER A 176 -15.55 9.61 -1.03
N PHE A 177 -15.32 8.84 -2.09
CA PHE A 177 -15.76 7.44 -2.18
C PHE A 177 -15.07 6.53 -1.15
N PHE A 178 -13.83 6.77 -0.77
CA PHE A 178 -13.16 5.94 0.24
C PHE A 178 -13.58 6.26 1.68
N GLU A 179 -14.17 7.42 1.91
CA GLU A 179 -14.61 7.90 3.23
C GLU A 179 -16.13 7.93 3.39
N HIS A 180 -16.90 7.55 2.36
CA HIS A 180 -18.35 7.60 2.46
C HIS A 180 -18.91 6.52 3.40
N ASP A 181 -19.97 6.91 4.11
CA ASP A 181 -20.81 5.99 4.85
C ASP A 181 -21.68 5.20 3.86
N CYS A 182 -21.38 3.91 3.69
CA CYS A 182 -21.89 3.08 2.60
C CYS A 182 -23.38 2.78 2.73
N LEU A 183 -24.20 3.52 1.98
CA LEU A 183 -25.63 3.29 1.79
C LEU A 183 -25.94 2.77 0.37
N CYS A 184 -24.99 2.12 -0.28
CA CYS A 184 -25.17 1.58 -1.63
C CYS A 184 -25.92 0.24 -1.62
N PRO A 185 -26.90 0.00 -2.53
CA PRO A 185 -27.66 -1.24 -2.57
C PRO A 185 -26.80 -2.46 -2.91
N GLY A 186 -26.96 -3.56 -2.16
CA GLY A 186 -26.32 -4.87 -2.49
C GLY A 186 -25.74 -5.59 -1.26
N LYS A 187 -24.82 -6.53 -1.49
CA LYS A 187 -24.01 -7.16 -0.42
C LYS A 187 -22.88 -6.24 0.08
N PHE A 188 -23.12 -4.92 0.05
CA PHE A 188 -22.18 -3.90 0.50
C PHE A 188 -22.52 -3.39 1.91
N ASP A 189 -23.45 -4.06 2.59
CA ASP A 189 -23.72 -3.83 4.01
C ASP A 189 -22.46 -4.11 4.85
N GLY A 190 -22.01 -3.14 5.62
CA GLY A 190 -20.90 -3.30 6.57
C GLY A 190 -19.51 -2.89 6.07
N PHE A 191 -19.41 -2.10 4.99
CA PHE A 191 -18.17 -1.35 4.77
C PHE A 191 -17.99 -0.36 5.92
N ALA A 192 -16.83 -0.39 6.57
CA ALA A 192 -16.46 0.54 7.62
C ALA A 192 -16.50 1.99 7.09
N ALA A 193 -16.62 2.97 8.00
CA ALA A 193 -16.58 4.41 7.69
C ALA A 193 -15.35 4.84 6.86
N ARG A 194 -14.31 4.00 6.81
CA ARG A 194 -13.17 4.13 5.90
C ARG A 194 -12.96 2.83 5.12
N ALA A 195 -12.81 2.95 3.81
CA ALA A 195 -12.48 1.83 2.94
C ALA A 195 -11.17 1.15 3.36
N SER A 196 -11.15 -0.18 3.38
CA SER A 196 -9.92 -0.94 3.63
C SER A 196 -8.88 -0.69 2.53
N ASP A 197 -7.58 -0.85 2.86
CA ASP A 197 -6.49 -0.74 1.89
C ASP A 197 -6.72 -1.58 0.62
N TYR A 198 -7.32 -2.76 0.78
CA TYR A 198 -7.68 -3.63 -0.33
C TYR A 198 -8.77 -3.04 -1.23
N THR A 199 -9.77 -2.38 -0.63
CA THR A 199 -10.83 -1.70 -1.36
C THR A 199 -10.26 -0.52 -2.13
N ILE A 200 -9.43 0.30 -1.49
CA ILE A 200 -8.71 1.41 -2.14
C ILE A 200 -7.88 0.90 -3.32
N TYR A 201 -7.11 -0.17 -3.13
CA TYR A 201 -6.32 -0.80 -4.18
C TYR A 201 -7.18 -1.30 -5.35
N SER A 202 -8.25 -2.05 -5.05
CA SER A 202 -9.17 -2.61 -6.04
C SER A 202 -9.85 -1.54 -6.87
N THR A 203 -10.36 -0.50 -6.23
CA THR A 203 -11.06 0.60 -6.90
C THR A 203 -10.09 1.40 -7.78
N ARG A 204 -8.91 1.75 -7.26
CA ARG A 204 -7.85 2.41 -8.05
C ARG A 204 -7.42 1.55 -9.25
N LYS A 205 -7.48 0.23 -9.14
CA LYS A 205 -7.20 -0.66 -10.27
C LYS A 205 -8.27 -0.58 -11.35
N PHE A 206 -9.54 -0.50 -10.99
CA PHE A 206 -10.63 -0.27 -11.95
C PHE A 206 -10.53 1.11 -12.61
N VAL A 207 -10.23 2.16 -11.85
CA VAL A 207 -10.01 3.50 -12.41
C VAL A 207 -8.89 3.50 -13.45
N ARG A 208 -7.78 2.79 -13.19
CA ARG A 208 -6.70 2.62 -14.20
C ARG A 208 -7.14 1.90 -15.46
N PHE A 209 -8.04 0.92 -15.32
CA PHE A 209 -8.63 0.27 -16.47
C PHE A 209 -9.44 1.29 -17.29
N LEU A 210 -10.26 2.11 -16.63
CA LEU A 210 -11.01 3.18 -17.30
C LEU A 210 -10.10 4.23 -17.96
N GLU A 211 -9.01 4.65 -17.28
CA GLU A 211 -7.99 5.56 -17.80
C GLU A 211 -7.37 5.00 -19.09
N SER A 212 -7.00 3.71 -19.08
CA SER A 212 -6.41 3.03 -20.24
C SER A 212 -7.33 2.96 -21.46
N ARG A 213 -8.64 3.11 -21.25
CA ARG A 213 -9.67 3.16 -22.30
C ARG A 213 -10.11 4.59 -22.64
N GLY A 214 -9.52 5.62 -22.03
CA GLY A 214 -9.88 7.02 -22.22
C GLY A 214 -11.29 7.39 -21.73
N LEU A 215 -11.86 6.61 -20.79
CA LEU A 215 -13.22 6.80 -20.29
C LEU A 215 -13.32 7.74 -19.08
N VAL A 216 -12.18 7.97 -18.42
CA VAL A 216 -12.01 8.91 -17.31
C VAL A 216 -10.77 9.77 -17.59
N PRO A 217 -10.65 10.98 -17.01
CA PRO A 217 -9.41 11.74 -17.05
C PRO A 217 -8.24 10.92 -16.50
N ASP A 218 -6.99 11.34 -16.74
CA ASP A 218 -5.87 10.88 -15.93
C ASP A 218 -6.09 11.39 -14.50
N VAL A 219 -6.87 10.60 -13.74
CA VAL A 219 -7.01 10.81 -12.32
C VAL A 219 -5.64 10.48 -11.79
N HIS A 220 -4.82 11.50 -11.53
CA HIS A 220 -3.45 11.32 -11.07
C HIS A 220 -3.43 10.52 -9.75
N ILE A 221 -3.50 9.19 -9.85
CA ILE A 221 -3.38 8.26 -8.73
C ILE A 221 -1.88 8.26 -8.45
N VAL A 222 -1.45 9.28 -7.70
CA VAL A 222 -0.04 9.54 -7.36
C VAL A 222 0.57 8.26 -6.78
N ARG A 223 1.27 7.49 -7.64
CA ARG A 223 1.88 6.20 -7.27
C ARG A 223 3.02 6.38 -6.29
N LYS A 224 3.63 7.56 -6.31
CA LYS A 224 4.68 8.04 -5.41
C LYS A 224 4.49 9.55 -5.30
N LYS A 225 4.53 10.10 -4.08
CA LYS A 225 4.52 11.55 -3.88
C LYS A 225 5.52 12.19 -4.87
N PRO A 226 5.11 13.18 -5.69
CA PRO A 226 6.06 13.86 -6.55
C PRO A 226 7.18 14.44 -5.68
N LEU A 227 8.38 14.48 -6.26
CA LEU A 227 9.49 15.20 -5.64
C LEU A 227 9.06 16.66 -5.43
N ASN A 228 9.56 17.30 -4.39
CA ASN A 228 9.26 18.71 -4.17
C ASN A 228 9.76 19.52 -5.39
N PRO A 229 8.88 20.23 -6.11
CA PRO A 229 9.28 21.00 -7.29
C PRO A 229 10.25 22.14 -6.95
N GLU A 230 10.16 22.70 -5.73
CA GLU A 230 11.09 23.73 -5.25
C GLU A 230 12.53 23.20 -5.14
N LEU A 231 12.69 21.89 -4.95
CA LEU A 231 13.99 21.22 -4.86
C LEU A 231 14.49 20.69 -6.22
N HIS A 232 13.90 21.10 -7.34
CA HIS A 232 14.28 20.58 -8.66
C HIS A 232 15.78 20.74 -8.97
N ALA A 233 16.33 21.93 -8.74
CA ALA A 233 17.75 22.21 -8.95
C ALA A 233 18.64 21.32 -8.05
N PHE A 234 18.26 21.17 -6.79
CA PHE A 234 18.94 20.27 -5.85
C PHE A 234 18.91 18.81 -6.33
N HIS A 235 17.77 18.33 -6.82
CA HIS A 235 17.65 16.97 -7.35
C HIS A 235 18.54 16.75 -8.58
N THR A 236 18.62 17.72 -9.48
CA THR A 236 19.50 17.67 -10.65
C THR A 236 20.97 17.63 -10.23
N TRP A 237 21.36 18.48 -9.27
CA TRP A 237 22.71 18.50 -8.72
C TRP A 237 23.10 17.17 -8.03
N LEU A 238 22.19 16.56 -7.27
CA LEU A 238 22.45 15.25 -6.66
C LEU A 238 22.71 14.14 -7.70
N ARG A 239 22.06 14.23 -8.87
CA ARG A 239 22.26 13.25 -9.96
C ARG A 239 23.54 13.50 -10.72
N GLN A 240 23.76 14.74 -11.17
CA GLN A 240 24.84 15.08 -12.08
C GLN A 240 26.18 15.23 -11.35
N ASN A 241 26.22 15.97 -10.24
CA ASN A 241 27.46 16.28 -9.52
C ASN A 241 27.82 15.21 -8.49
N ARG A 242 26.84 14.49 -7.93
CA ARG A 242 27.05 13.48 -6.88
C ARG A 242 26.82 12.04 -7.34
N GLY A 243 26.30 11.83 -8.55
CA GLY A 243 26.06 10.50 -9.10
C GLY A 243 25.09 9.63 -8.28
N LEU A 244 24.20 10.25 -7.49
CA LEU A 244 23.35 9.51 -6.55
C LEU A 244 22.20 8.79 -7.26
N SER A 245 21.82 7.64 -6.69
CA SER A 245 20.68 6.86 -7.18
C SER A 245 19.34 7.57 -6.92
N GLU A 246 18.34 7.30 -7.75
CA GLU A 246 16.96 7.81 -7.57
C GLU A 246 16.37 7.51 -6.19
N CYS A 247 16.74 6.38 -5.58
CA CYS A 247 16.31 6.04 -4.23
C CYS A 247 16.87 7.03 -3.21
N THR A 248 18.16 7.34 -3.31
CA THR A 248 18.83 8.30 -2.43
C THR A 248 18.32 9.72 -2.65
N VAL A 249 18.06 10.12 -3.90
CA VAL A 249 17.47 11.43 -4.23
C VAL A 249 16.12 11.60 -3.54
N ARG A 250 15.22 10.63 -3.64
CA ARG A 250 13.90 10.67 -2.97
C ARG A 250 14.00 10.64 -1.45
N GLU A 251 14.99 9.95 -0.90
CA GLU A 251 15.24 9.98 0.53
C GLU A 251 15.65 11.38 0.97
N TYR A 252 16.60 12.02 0.28
CA TYR A 252 17.04 13.38 0.61
C TYR A 252 15.94 14.42 0.38
N ASP A 253 15.19 14.33 -0.72
CA ASP A 253 13.99 15.15 -0.97
C ASP A 253 13.04 15.13 0.22
N ARG A 254 12.74 13.94 0.76
CA ARG A 254 11.83 13.80 1.91
C ARG A 254 12.38 14.49 3.15
N GLU A 255 13.63 14.22 3.51
CA GLU A 255 14.24 14.80 4.71
C GLU A 255 14.37 16.33 4.58
N VAL A 256 14.86 16.83 3.43
CA VAL A 256 15.05 18.26 3.18
C VAL A 256 13.70 18.98 3.12
N SER A 257 12.71 18.44 2.40
CA SER A 257 11.37 19.03 2.35
C SER A 257 10.70 19.11 3.73
N ASP A 258 11.03 18.19 4.64
CA ASP A 258 10.54 18.25 6.02
C ASP A 258 11.23 19.36 6.84
N LEU A 259 12.54 19.51 6.67
CA LEU A 259 13.34 20.54 7.32
C LEU A 259 12.98 21.95 6.82
N LEU A 260 12.71 22.10 5.52
CA LEU A 260 12.31 23.37 4.91
C LEU A 260 11.02 23.95 5.49
N ARG A 261 10.11 23.12 6.01
CA ARG A 261 8.90 23.62 6.71
C ARG A 261 9.22 24.46 7.95
N SER A 262 10.40 24.27 8.55
CA SER A 262 10.85 25.01 9.72
C SER A 262 12.00 25.98 9.40
N LEU A 263 12.86 25.67 8.43
CA LEU A 263 13.93 26.56 7.97
C LEU A 263 13.40 27.73 7.12
N GLY A 264 12.28 27.52 6.42
CA GLY A 264 11.83 28.40 5.35
C GLY A 264 12.60 28.17 4.05
N ASN A 265 12.08 28.74 2.96
CA ASN A 265 12.59 28.54 1.61
C ASN A 265 13.64 29.58 1.18
N ASN A 266 13.94 30.58 2.01
CA ASN A 266 14.92 31.62 1.69
C ASN A 266 16.29 31.30 2.34
N PRO A 267 17.31 30.89 1.56
CA PRO A 267 18.63 30.57 2.08
C PRO A 267 19.37 31.73 2.75
N ASP A 268 19.07 32.98 2.37
CA ASP A 268 19.73 34.17 2.93
C ASP A 268 19.48 34.33 4.44
N MET A 269 18.38 33.74 4.93
CA MET A 269 17.99 33.76 6.34
C MET A 269 18.69 32.65 7.15
N TYR A 270 19.45 31.77 6.51
CA TYR A 270 20.06 30.64 7.19
C TYR A 270 21.30 31.08 7.96
N ASP A 271 21.26 30.93 9.28
CA ASP A 271 22.43 31.03 10.13
C ASP A 271 22.70 29.72 10.88
N ALA A 272 23.83 29.68 11.58
CA ALA A 272 24.24 28.49 12.31
C ALA A 272 23.30 28.13 13.47
N ALA A 273 22.60 29.11 14.06
CA ALA A 273 21.69 28.90 15.17
C ALA A 273 20.40 28.24 14.67
N LEU A 274 19.79 28.80 13.62
CA LEU A 274 18.58 28.30 12.98
C LEU A 274 18.75 26.87 12.47
N VAL A 275 19.85 26.58 11.76
CA VAL A 275 20.14 25.22 11.26
C VAL A 275 20.23 24.20 12.41
N ARG A 276 20.87 24.58 13.52
CA ARG A 276 20.99 23.70 14.70
C ARG A 276 19.66 23.51 15.39
N GLU A 277 18.92 24.59 15.62
CA GLU A 277 17.61 24.57 16.28
C GLU A 277 16.64 23.63 15.53
N VAL A 278 16.52 23.79 14.21
CA VAL A 278 15.62 22.96 13.40
C VAL A 278 16.03 21.49 13.46
N LEU A 279 17.32 21.18 13.34
CA LEU A 279 17.79 19.78 13.42
C LEU A 279 17.58 19.17 14.80
N LEU A 280 17.89 19.90 15.87
CA LEU A 280 17.70 19.44 17.25
C LEU A 280 16.22 19.19 17.57
N SER A 281 15.32 20.05 17.08
CA SER A 281 13.87 19.86 17.23
C SER A 281 13.40 18.53 16.62
N ARG A 282 14.00 18.12 15.48
CA ARG A 282 13.68 16.85 14.82
C ARG A 282 14.32 15.66 15.50
N PHE A 283 15.50 15.82 16.11
CA PHE A 283 16.17 14.73 16.80
C PHE A 283 15.38 14.21 18.01
N ALA A 284 14.63 15.08 18.69
CA ALA A 284 13.81 14.70 19.84
C ALA A 284 12.82 13.56 19.52
N ASN A 285 12.34 13.49 18.28
CA ASN A 285 11.36 12.49 17.82
C ASN A 285 11.97 11.46 16.85
N ALA A 286 13.28 11.48 16.64
CA ALA A 286 13.95 10.65 15.64
C ALA A 286 14.81 9.56 16.30
N SER A 287 14.77 8.35 15.74
CA SER A 287 15.78 7.34 16.08
C SER A 287 17.18 7.84 15.73
N LYS A 288 18.23 7.35 16.41
CA LYS A 288 19.64 7.75 16.13
C LYS A 288 19.98 7.66 14.63
N ARG A 289 19.52 6.60 13.95
CA ARG A 289 19.74 6.38 12.51
C ARG A 289 18.99 7.40 11.64
N HIS A 290 17.78 7.78 12.03
CA HIS A 290 17.03 8.82 11.34
C HIS A 290 17.67 10.19 11.55
N ALA A 291 18.08 10.52 12.77
CA ALA A 291 18.86 11.73 13.05
C ALA A 291 20.13 11.82 12.18
N GLN A 292 20.86 10.72 12.02
CA GLN A 292 22.02 10.67 11.12
C GLN A 292 21.65 10.92 9.66
N ARG A 293 20.52 10.38 9.19
CA ARG A 293 20.01 10.65 7.83
C ARG A 293 19.67 12.13 7.64
N LEU A 294 18.99 12.74 8.61
CA LEU A 294 18.67 14.18 8.61
C LEU A 294 19.94 15.02 8.49
N VAL A 295 20.96 14.72 9.30
CA VAL A 295 22.27 15.40 9.26
C VAL A 295 22.93 15.28 7.88
N ILE A 296 22.94 14.07 7.29
CA ILE A 296 23.55 13.85 5.98
C ILE A 296 22.77 14.61 4.90
N ALA A 297 21.45 14.52 4.89
CA ALA A 297 20.60 15.20 3.90
C ALA A 297 20.77 16.73 4.00
N MET A 298 20.73 17.28 5.22
CA MET A 298 20.92 18.72 5.45
C MET A 298 22.30 19.20 5.00
N ARG A 299 23.36 18.44 5.32
CA ARG A 299 24.71 18.80 4.86
C ARG A 299 24.83 18.76 3.33
N MET A 300 24.16 17.81 2.67
CA MET A 300 24.15 17.74 1.20
C MET A 300 23.38 18.91 0.58
N TYR A 301 22.28 19.33 1.21
CA TYR A 301 21.51 20.50 0.77
C TYR A 301 22.30 21.81 0.94
N LEU A 302 22.90 22.06 2.10
CA LEU A 302 23.75 23.24 2.31
C LEU A 302 24.98 23.27 1.38
N ARG A 303 25.54 22.11 1.02
CA ARG A 303 26.62 22.02 0.02
C ARG A 303 26.13 22.37 -1.38
N PHE A 304 24.91 21.99 -1.73
CA PHE A 304 24.29 22.40 -2.98
C PHE A 304 24.12 23.93 -3.03
N LEU A 305 23.49 24.52 -2.00
CA LEU A 305 23.30 25.98 -1.89
C LEU A 305 24.62 26.73 -1.92
N SER A 306 25.64 26.23 -1.23
CA SER A 306 26.98 26.82 -1.28
C SER A 306 27.63 26.70 -2.65
N SER A 307 27.36 25.64 -3.42
CA SER A 307 27.87 25.48 -4.78
C SER A 307 27.18 26.39 -5.80
N THR A 308 25.97 26.87 -5.51
CA THR A 308 25.22 27.85 -6.30
C THR A 308 25.42 29.29 -5.81
N GLY A 309 26.18 29.49 -4.73
CA GLY A 309 26.45 30.81 -4.15
C GLY A 309 25.36 31.35 -3.23
N GLU A 310 24.34 30.54 -2.91
CA GLU A 310 23.18 30.93 -2.11
C GLU A 310 23.43 30.90 -0.60
N CYS A 311 24.52 30.27 -0.13
CA CYS A 311 24.91 30.37 1.27
C CYS A 311 26.42 30.16 1.48
N PRO A 312 27.01 30.70 2.57
CA PRO A 312 28.40 30.43 2.92
C PRO A 312 28.69 28.94 3.13
N ALA A 313 29.84 28.45 2.66
CA ALA A 313 30.26 27.06 2.84
C ALA A 313 30.40 26.65 4.33
N SER A 314 30.61 27.63 5.21
CA SER A 314 30.75 27.44 6.66
C SER A 314 29.47 26.90 7.33
N LEU A 315 28.28 27.17 6.77
CA LEU A 315 27.00 26.68 7.30
C LEU A 315 26.92 25.15 7.33
N ALA A 316 27.56 24.46 6.39
CA ALA A 316 27.64 23.00 6.41
C ALA A 316 28.35 22.46 7.66
N GLY A 317 29.20 23.28 8.29
CA GLY A 317 29.86 23.02 9.57
C GLY A 317 28.99 23.29 10.79
N ALA A 318 27.90 24.05 10.66
CA ALA A 318 26.93 24.25 11.74
C ALA A 318 26.11 22.99 12.05
N VAL A 319 25.96 22.11 11.05
CA VAL A 319 25.24 20.85 11.16
C VAL A 319 25.89 19.96 12.24
N PRO A 320 25.16 19.60 13.32
CA PRO A 320 25.70 18.85 14.44
C PRO A 320 26.20 17.47 14.02
N ARG A 321 27.17 16.96 14.78
CA ARG A 321 27.61 15.57 14.66
C ARG A 321 26.65 14.68 15.45
N THR A 322 26.20 13.59 14.85
CA THR A 322 25.45 12.56 15.57
C THR A 322 26.41 11.65 16.34
N GLY A 323 26.08 11.27 17.58
CA GLY A 323 26.86 10.32 18.41
C GLY A 323 26.84 8.85 17.93
N LEU A 324 26.70 8.62 16.62
CA LEU A 324 26.85 7.32 15.98
C LEU A 324 28.29 7.16 15.53
N TRP A 325 29.11 6.57 16.40
CA TRP A 325 30.50 6.28 16.10
C TRP A 325 30.62 5.15 15.08
N ARG A 326 31.58 5.28 14.17
CA ARG A 326 31.88 4.24 13.17
C ARG A 326 32.24 2.96 13.90
N LEU A 327 31.65 1.83 13.48
CA LEU A 327 31.85 0.51 14.09
C LEU A 327 31.42 0.41 15.58
N ALA A 328 30.54 1.28 16.10
CA ALA A 328 30.11 1.23 17.51
C ALA A 328 29.41 -0.07 17.92
N THR A 329 28.92 -0.86 16.97
CA THR A 329 28.19 -2.10 17.22
C THR A 329 28.95 -3.30 16.69
N LEU A 330 28.85 -4.43 17.40
CA LEU A 330 29.27 -5.73 16.86
C LEU A 330 28.27 -6.18 15.77
N PRO A 331 28.76 -6.72 14.63
CA PRO A 331 27.93 -7.47 13.71
C PRO A 331 27.19 -8.56 14.47
N ARG A 332 25.88 -8.54 14.34
CA ARG A 332 25.04 -9.61 14.85
C ARG A 332 24.85 -10.63 13.72
N TYR A 333 25.07 -11.89 14.02
CA TYR A 333 25.00 -12.99 13.08
C TYR A 333 24.19 -14.15 13.67
N LEU A 334 23.80 -15.08 12.80
CA LEU A 334 23.11 -16.31 13.15
C LEU A 334 24.11 -17.46 13.14
N THR A 335 23.89 -18.44 14.02
CA THR A 335 24.64 -19.70 14.01
C THR A 335 24.35 -20.50 12.73
N LYS A 336 25.20 -21.47 12.40
CA LYS A 336 24.99 -22.32 11.22
C LYS A 336 23.67 -23.10 11.37
N GLU A 337 23.41 -23.60 12.56
CA GLU A 337 22.22 -24.36 12.93
C GLU A 337 20.96 -23.51 12.75
N ASP A 338 20.98 -22.24 13.18
CA ASP A 338 19.84 -21.34 13.00
C ASP A 338 19.61 -20.97 11.54
N ILE A 339 20.67 -20.82 10.74
CA ILE A 339 20.55 -20.60 9.29
C ILE A 339 19.83 -21.78 8.63
N GLU A 340 20.23 -23.02 8.95
CA GLU A 340 19.58 -24.21 8.39
C GLU A 340 18.11 -24.30 8.83
N LYS A 341 17.77 -24.01 10.09
CA LYS A 341 16.37 -23.93 10.56
C LYS A 341 15.55 -22.91 9.76
N VAL A 342 16.13 -21.73 9.50
CA VAL A 342 15.46 -20.67 8.72
C VAL A 342 15.22 -21.11 7.28
N ILE A 343 16.19 -21.76 6.66
CA ILE A 343 16.06 -22.32 5.31
C ILE A 343 14.97 -23.41 5.30
N ALA A 344 15.01 -24.34 6.26
CA ALA A 344 14.04 -25.42 6.40
C ALA A 344 12.60 -24.95 6.67
N SER A 345 12.42 -23.74 7.25
CA SER A 345 11.09 -23.12 7.42
C SER A 345 10.34 -22.85 6.10
N CYS A 346 11.02 -23.03 4.95
CA CYS A 346 10.46 -22.87 3.61
C CYS A 346 10.43 -24.19 2.80
N ASP A 347 10.40 -25.35 3.46
CA ASP A 347 10.43 -26.67 2.77
C ASP A 347 9.06 -27.17 2.33
N GLY A 348 8.04 -26.32 2.41
CA GLY A 348 6.69 -26.63 1.95
C GLY A 348 6.56 -26.71 0.43
N SER A 349 5.51 -27.39 -0.04
CA SER A 349 5.15 -27.50 -1.46
C SER A 349 4.43 -26.27 -2.03
N ARG A 350 4.15 -25.25 -1.19
CA ARG A 350 3.49 -24.03 -1.67
C ARG A 350 4.46 -23.27 -2.57
N THR A 351 3.95 -22.69 -3.66
CA THR A 351 4.73 -21.84 -4.60
C THR A 351 5.51 -20.73 -3.90
N VAL A 352 4.96 -20.19 -2.81
CA VAL A 352 5.61 -19.17 -1.98
C VAL A 352 6.81 -19.73 -1.24
N ASP A 353 6.72 -20.95 -0.71
CA ASP A 353 7.77 -21.57 0.08
C ASP A 353 8.96 -21.95 -0.81
N ILE A 354 8.69 -22.60 -1.96
CA ILE A 354 9.73 -22.94 -2.97
C ILE A 354 10.50 -21.69 -3.42
N ARG A 355 9.79 -20.60 -3.76
CA ARG A 355 10.44 -19.33 -4.10
C ARG A 355 11.28 -18.79 -2.94
N ASN A 356 10.70 -18.77 -1.74
CA ASN A 356 11.35 -18.18 -0.58
C ASN A 356 12.60 -18.98 -0.17
N ARG A 357 12.59 -20.31 -0.31
CA ARG A 357 13.75 -21.18 -0.08
C ARG A 357 14.92 -20.80 -1.01
N ALA A 358 14.66 -20.64 -2.31
CA ALA A 358 15.67 -20.18 -3.26
C ALA A 358 16.25 -18.80 -2.89
N ILE A 359 15.39 -17.85 -2.49
CA ILE A 359 15.82 -16.53 -2.00
C ILE A 359 16.70 -16.66 -0.75
N LEU A 360 16.31 -17.47 0.23
CA LEU A 360 17.06 -17.65 1.47
C LEU A 360 18.43 -18.28 1.22
N LEU A 361 18.51 -19.31 0.36
CA LEU A 361 19.76 -19.97 -0.01
C LEU A 361 20.73 -19.00 -0.69
N LEU A 362 20.26 -18.21 -1.65
CA LEU A 362 21.09 -17.19 -2.29
C LEU A 362 21.62 -16.14 -1.29
N LEU A 363 20.79 -15.73 -0.33
CA LEU A 363 21.21 -14.77 0.70
C LEU A 363 22.21 -15.40 1.69
N ALA A 364 21.97 -16.63 2.12
CA ALA A 364 22.73 -17.30 3.18
C ALA A 364 24.05 -17.90 2.68
N ARG A 365 24.05 -18.54 1.49
CA ARG A 365 25.24 -19.21 0.93
C ARG A 365 26.18 -18.22 0.25
N LEU A 366 25.64 -17.25 -0.49
CA LEU A 366 26.43 -16.30 -1.30
C LEU A 366 26.53 -14.90 -0.69
N GLY A 367 25.87 -14.66 0.46
CA GLY A 367 25.90 -13.36 1.11
C GLY A 367 25.34 -12.23 0.26
N LEU A 368 24.46 -12.51 -0.71
CA LEU A 368 23.91 -11.50 -1.62
C LEU A 368 23.14 -10.42 -0.85
N ARG A 369 23.12 -9.19 -1.38
CA ARG A 369 22.23 -8.14 -0.86
C ARG A 369 20.81 -8.42 -1.35
N ALA A 370 19.80 -8.01 -0.59
CA ALA A 370 18.41 -8.06 -1.05
C ALA A 370 18.18 -7.34 -2.40
N GLY A 371 18.98 -6.31 -2.69
CA GLY A 371 18.99 -5.65 -4.00
C GLY A 371 19.45 -6.57 -5.13
N ASP A 372 20.51 -7.34 -4.92
CA ASP A 372 21.04 -8.27 -5.94
C ASP A 372 20.00 -9.34 -6.28
N VAL A 373 19.43 -9.98 -5.25
CA VAL A 373 18.37 -10.99 -5.43
C VAL A 373 17.15 -10.41 -6.13
N ARG A 374 16.76 -9.17 -5.81
CA ARG A 374 15.63 -8.48 -6.45
C ARG A 374 15.85 -8.25 -7.94
N PHE A 375 17.07 -7.94 -8.35
CA PHE A 375 17.40 -7.54 -9.72
C PHE A 375 17.95 -8.68 -10.58
N LEU A 376 18.17 -9.86 -10.00
CA LEU A 376 18.67 -11.04 -10.70
C LEU A 376 17.77 -11.40 -11.89
N GLN A 377 18.36 -11.50 -13.07
CA GLN A 377 17.69 -11.91 -14.31
C GLN A 377 17.97 -13.39 -14.62
N LEU A 378 17.10 -14.01 -15.42
CA LEU A 378 17.29 -15.40 -15.86
C LEU A 378 18.62 -15.58 -16.62
N ASN A 379 18.99 -14.60 -17.44
CA ASN A 379 20.25 -14.60 -18.20
C ASN A 379 21.50 -14.33 -17.34
N ASP A 380 21.33 -13.97 -16.06
CA ASP A 380 22.46 -13.83 -15.15
C ASP A 380 22.92 -15.18 -14.57
N ILE A 381 22.19 -16.28 -14.84
CA ILE A 381 22.52 -17.61 -14.34
C ILE A 381 23.19 -18.42 -15.45
N ASP A 382 24.46 -18.77 -15.25
CA ASP A 382 25.18 -19.69 -16.11
C ASP A 382 25.12 -21.10 -15.53
N TRP A 383 24.14 -21.88 -16.01
CA TRP A 383 23.94 -23.26 -15.60
C TRP A 383 25.08 -24.19 -16.02
N LYS A 384 25.81 -23.87 -17.10
CA LYS A 384 26.88 -24.75 -17.60
C LYS A 384 28.12 -24.68 -16.71
N ASN A 385 28.46 -23.48 -16.27
CA ASN A 385 29.62 -23.24 -15.41
C ASN A 385 29.25 -23.22 -13.91
N ALA A 386 27.97 -23.39 -13.57
CA ALA A 386 27.46 -23.22 -12.22
C ALA A 386 27.86 -21.85 -11.63
N GLU A 387 27.59 -20.77 -12.36
CA GLU A 387 27.92 -19.40 -11.96
C GLU A 387 26.67 -18.49 -11.96
N ILE A 388 26.72 -17.43 -11.15
CA ILE A 388 25.73 -16.37 -11.12
C ILE A 388 26.41 -14.99 -11.27
N HIS A 389 25.85 -14.15 -12.13
CA HIS A 389 26.30 -12.80 -12.40
C HIS A 389 25.52 -11.78 -11.58
N VAL A 390 26.21 -10.95 -10.79
CA VAL A 390 25.57 -9.94 -9.93
C VAL A 390 26.23 -8.57 -10.09
N SER A 391 25.44 -7.55 -10.42
CA SER A 391 25.92 -6.20 -10.77
C SER A 391 25.96 -5.19 -9.60
N GLY A 392 25.39 -5.53 -8.43
CA GLY A 392 25.55 -4.76 -7.19
C GLY A 392 25.14 -3.28 -7.25
N LYS A 393 25.48 -2.53 -6.19
CA LYS A 393 25.30 -1.07 -6.14
C LYS A 393 26.37 -0.33 -6.98
N SER A 394 27.50 -0.97 -7.25
CA SER A 394 28.69 -0.39 -7.88
C SER A 394 28.70 -0.50 -9.41
N ARG A 395 27.61 -0.94 -10.05
CA ARG A 395 27.52 -1.21 -11.52
C ARG A 395 28.59 -2.18 -12.07
N ARG A 396 29.37 -2.84 -11.20
CA ARG A 396 30.38 -3.83 -11.58
C ARG A 396 29.76 -5.23 -11.48
N VAL A 397 29.78 -5.95 -12.60
CA VAL A 397 29.34 -7.35 -12.66
C VAL A 397 30.42 -8.22 -12.04
N VAL A 398 30.01 -9.08 -11.09
CA VAL A 398 30.88 -10.07 -10.46
C VAL A 398 30.27 -11.45 -10.69
N ARG A 399 31.13 -12.43 -10.98
CA ARG A 399 30.75 -13.84 -11.08
C ARG A 399 30.95 -14.52 -9.73
N LEU A 400 29.98 -15.30 -9.31
CA LEU A 400 30.04 -16.08 -8.09
C LEU A 400 29.69 -17.54 -8.42
N PRO A 401 30.33 -18.52 -7.78
CA PRO A 401 29.91 -19.91 -7.93
C PRO A 401 28.47 -20.06 -7.41
N LEU A 402 27.67 -20.89 -8.06
CA LEU A 402 26.31 -21.24 -7.67
C LEU A 402 26.35 -22.58 -6.91
N PRO A 403 26.19 -22.59 -5.57
CA PRO A 403 26.17 -23.81 -4.80
C PRO A 403 25.03 -24.72 -5.24
N GLN A 404 25.25 -26.04 -5.22
CA GLN A 404 24.28 -27.02 -5.71
C GLN A 404 22.90 -26.84 -5.06
N ASP A 405 22.84 -26.68 -3.74
CA ASP A 405 21.58 -26.51 -3.01
C ASP A 405 20.80 -25.25 -3.44
N ALA A 406 21.51 -24.15 -3.68
CA ALA A 406 20.94 -22.91 -4.21
C ALA A 406 20.49 -23.06 -5.67
N GLY A 407 21.27 -23.78 -6.49
CA GLY A 407 20.95 -24.10 -7.88
C GLY A 407 19.69 -24.96 -8.00
N ASP A 408 19.59 -26.04 -7.21
CA ASP A 408 18.43 -26.92 -7.16
C ASP A 408 17.17 -26.16 -6.74
N ALA A 409 17.27 -25.29 -5.72
CA ALA A 409 16.15 -24.47 -5.29
C ALA A 409 15.74 -23.43 -6.35
N LEU A 410 16.70 -22.86 -7.08
CA LEU A 410 16.42 -21.97 -8.20
C LEU A 410 15.71 -22.70 -9.34
N LEU A 411 16.18 -23.90 -9.73
CA LEU A 411 15.53 -24.74 -10.73
C LEU A 411 14.11 -25.10 -10.31
N ALA A 412 13.93 -25.58 -9.07
CA ALA A 412 12.62 -25.91 -8.54
C ALA A 412 11.66 -24.71 -8.60
N TYR A 413 12.13 -23.50 -8.28
CA TYR A 413 11.32 -22.31 -8.45
C TYR A 413 11.02 -22.01 -9.93
N ILE A 414 12.04 -21.92 -10.78
CA ILE A 414 11.93 -21.49 -12.18
C ILE A 414 11.06 -22.45 -13.00
N GLU A 415 11.23 -23.76 -12.83
CA GLU A 415 10.55 -24.78 -13.63
C GLU A 415 9.17 -25.12 -13.09
N GLN A 416 9.02 -25.23 -11.76
CA GLN A 416 7.81 -25.81 -11.17
C GLN A 416 6.76 -24.76 -10.78
N THR A 417 7.18 -23.57 -10.35
CA THR A 417 6.25 -22.63 -9.68
C THR A 417 6.33 -21.18 -10.14
N ARG A 418 7.38 -20.78 -10.86
CA ARG A 418 7.50 -19.44 -11.40
C ARG A 418 6.39 -19.21 -12.45
N PRO A 419 5.56 -18.16 -12.29
CA PRO A 419 4.54 -17.84 -13.27
C PRO A 419 5.12 -17.64 -14.67
N ARG A 420 4.46 -18.19 -15.70
CA ARG A 420 4.85 -18.04 -17.10
C ARG A 420 4.48 -16.64 -17.60
N VAL A 421 5.40 -15.69 -17.45
CA VAL A 421 5.26 -14.30 -17.91
C VAL A 421 6.53 -13.87 -18.65
N SER A 422 6.44 -12.83 -19.49
CA SER A 422 7.55 -12.29 -20.28
C SER A 422 8.61 -11.53 -19.46
N GLU A 423 8.42 -11.42 -18.14
CA GLU A 423 9.40 -10.82 -17.22
C GLU A 423 10.68 -11.64 -17.18
N GLN A 424 11.84 -11.00 -17.32
CA GLN A 424 13.15 -11.66 -17.29
C GLN A 424 13.74 -11.79 -15.88
N THR A 425 13.19 -11.06 -14.91
CA THR A 425 13.67 -11.12 -13.53
C THR A 425 13.31 -12.46 -12.91
N VAL A 426 14.27 -13.13 -12.26
CA VAL A 426 14.08 -14.46 -11.66
C VAL A 426 12.90 -14.43 -10.70
N PHE A 427 12.96 -13.58 -9.68
CA PHE A 427 11.99 -13.58 -8.58
C PHE A 427 10.82 -12.62 -8.79
N LEU A 428 9.62 -13.21 -8.85
CA LEU A 428 8.35 -12.49 -9.01
C LEU A 428 7.52 -12.53 -7.74
N ARG A 429 6.55 -11.62 -7.62
CA ARG A 429 5.52 -11.64 -6.57
C ARG A 429 4.66 -12.91 -6.70
N SER A 430 4.17 -13.41 -5.57
CA SER A 430 3.36 -14.65 -5.53
C SER A 430 1.91 -14.47 -5.97
N ARG A 431 1.47 -13.21 -6.10
CA ARG A 431 0.10 -12.86 -6.48
C ARG A 431 0.17 -12.00 -7.72
N ALA A 432 -0.82 -12.18 -8.59
CA ALA A 432 -0.99 -11.36 -9.77
C ALA A 432 -1.18 -9.86 -9.39
N PRO A 433 -0.86 -8.92 -10.30
CA PRO A 433 -0.10 -9.16 -11.52
C PRO A 433 1.33 -9.61 -11.18
N TYR A 434 1.78 -10.67 -11.86
CA TYR A 434 3.08 -11.30 -11.60
C TYR A 434 4.21 -10.39 -12.11
N ARG A 435 4.67 -9.53 -11.21
CA ARG A 435 5.72 -8.54 -11.48
C ARG A 435 6.91 -8.77 -10.55
N PRO A 436 8.10 -8.24 -10.89
CA PRO A 436 9.22 -8.18 -9.96
C PRO A 436 8.83 -7.49 -8.64
N PHE A 437 9.59 -7.80 -7.58
CA PHE A 437 9.43 -7.09 -6.30
C PHE A 437 9.59 -5.58 -6.49
N ALA A 438 8.69 -4.79 -5.91
CA ALA A 438 8.76 -3.33 -6.02
C ALA A 438 9.99 -2.76 -5.30
N HIS A 439 10.37 -3.35 -4.16
CA HIS A 439 11.46 -2.89 -3.31
C HIS A 439 12.22 -4.07 -2.69
N SER A 440 13.52 -3.90 -2.42
CA SER A 440 14.35 -4.89 -1.72
C SER A 440 13.87 -5.14 -0.28
N THR A 441 13.17 -4.19 0.33
CA THR A 441 12.52 -4.36 1.64
C THR A 441 11.55 -5.54 1.67
N ALA A 442 10.90 -5.88 0.55
CA ALA A 442 10.02 -7.04 0.48
C ALA A 442 10.78 -8.35 0.78
N ILE A 443 12.03 -8.46 0.31
CA ILE A 443 12.92 -9.59 0.59
C ILE A 443 13.35 -9.57 2.06
N SER A 444 13.66 -8.40 2.62
CA SER A 444 13.96 -8.28 4.05
C SER A 444 12.79 -8.68 4.94
N ILE A 445 11.55 -8.32 4.58
CA ILE A 445 10.33 -8.73 5.29
C ILE A 445 10.12 -10.24 5.16
N LEU A 446 10.37 -10.82 3.98
CA LEU A 446 10.33 -12.27 3.77
C LEU A 446 11.30 -12.98 4.71
N VAL A 447 12.55 -12.54 4.77
CA VAL A 447 13.58 -13.12 5.68
C VAL A 447 13.14 -12.99 7.13
N HIS A 448 12.62 -11.83 7.53
CA HIS A 448 12.11 -11.62 8.87
C HIS A 448 10.97 -12.59 9.22
N ARG A 449 10.03 -12.82 8.29
CA ARG A 449 8.96 -13.82 8.48
C ARG A 449 9.50 -15.24 8.55
N ALA A 450 10.53 -15.58 7.79
CA ALA A 450 11.17 -16.89 7.87
C ALA A 450 11.84 -17.11 9.23
N LEU A 451 12.54 -16.10 9.75
CA LEU A 451 13.12 -16.11 11.11
C LEU A 451 12.06 -16.36 12.18
N GLN A 452 10.94 -15.62 12.11
CA GLN A 452 9.81 -15.80 13.03
C GLN A 452 9.20 -17.20 12.96
N ARG A 453 9.00 -17.74 11.75
CA ARG A 453 8.47 -19.12 11.59
C ARG A 453 9.43 -20.19 12.10
N ALA A 454 10.74 -19.95 12.00
CA ALA A 454 11.77 -20.86 12.47
C ALA A 454 12.00 -20.79 13.99
N GLY A 455 11.35 -19.84 14.70
CA GLY A 455 11.60 -19.61 16.12
C GLY A 455 13.02 -19.10 16.40
N VAL A 456 13.67 -18.48 15.41
CA VAL A 456 15.04 -17.96 15.54
C VAL A 456 14.98 -16.48 15.88
N ASP A 457 15.48 -16.14 17.06
CA ASP A 457 15.59 -14.76 17.48
C ASP A 457 16.55 -13.99 16.58
N SER A 458 15.99 -13.06 15.80
CA SER A 458 16.78 -12.17 14.98
C SER A 458 17.25 -11.01 15.83
N PRO A 459 18.56 -10.86 16.06
CA PRO A 459 19.08 -9.74 16.83
C PRO A 459 18.82 -8.42 16.06
N ASN A 460 17.81 -7.67 16.52
CA ASN A 460 17.30 -6.37 16.05
C ASN A 460 16.48 -6.35 14.75
N GLY A 461 15.75 -7.42 14.40
CA GLY A 461 14.82 -7.39 13.26
C GLY A 461 15.51 -7.12 11.91
N GLN A 462 16.80 -7.44 11.83
CA GLN A 462 17.57 -7.30 10.60
C GLN A 462 17.11 -8.39 9.64
N GLY A 463 16.45 -8.00 8.54
CA GLY A 463 16.02 -8.92 7.48
C GLY A 463 17.21 -9.50 6.72
N ALA A 464 17.29 -9.30 5.39
CA ALA A 464 18.33 -9.94 4.57
C ALA A 464 19.79 -9.63 4.99
N HIS A 465 20.02 -8.51 5.67
CA HIS A 465 21.37 -8.15 6.15
C HIS A 465 21.93 -9.10 7.20
N VAL A 466 21.08 -9.72 8.04
CA VAL A 466 21.58 -10.65 9.06
C VAL A 466 22.23 -11.88 8.41
N LEU A 467 21.62 -12.43 7.36
CA LEU A 467 22.15 -13.58 6.62
C LEU A 467 23.49 -13.26 5.96
N ARG A 468 23.62 -12.04 5.42
CA ARG A 468 24.90 -11.57 4.86
C ARG A 468 25.97 -11.42 5.93
N HIS A 469 25.63 -10.90 7.11
CA HIS A 469 26.58 -10.82 8.22
C HIS A 469 26.97 -12.23 8.71
N SER A 470 26.05 -13.19 8.72
CA SER A 470 26.36 -14.58 9.04
C SER A 470 27.27 -15.23 8.02
N ALA A 471 27.05 -15.02 6.72
CA ALA A 471 27.94 -15.52 5.67
C ALA A 471 29.37 -14.96 5.83
N ALA A 472 29.48 -13.65 6.08
CA ALA A 472 30.76 -12.99 6.35
C ALA A 472 31.49 -13.58 7.56
N THR A 473 30.76 -13.73 8.67
CA THR A 473 31.31 -14.23 9.93
C THR A 473 31.70 -15.70 9.80
N GLY A 474 30.91 -16.50 9.08
CA GLY A 474 31.24 -17.89 8.78
C GLY A 474 32.54 -18.04 8.00
N LEU A 475 32.74 -17.22 6.97
CA LEU A 475 33.99 -17.23 6.19
C LEU A 475 35.21 -16.87 7.04
N LEU A 476 35.13 -15.84 7.89
CA LEU A 476 36.21 -15.48 8.81
C LEU A 476 36.52 -16.62 9.79
N ARG A 477 35.48 -17.22 10.38
CA ARG A 477 35.64 -18.33 11.33
C ARG A 477 36.20 -19.60 10.66
N SER A 478 36.06 -19.75 9.35
CA SER A 478 36.75 -20.80 8.57
C SER A 478 38.18 -20.44 8.16
N GLY A 479 38.72 -19.30 8.60
CA GLY A 479 40.09 -18.86 8.35
C GLY A 479 40.27 -17.97 7.13
N ALA A 480 39.20 -17.48 6.49
CA ALA A 480 39.35 -16.53 5.38
C ALA A 480 39.88 -15.18 5.88
N SER A 481 40.73 -14.51 5.09
CA SER A 481 41.17 -13.15 5.42
C SER A 481 40.04 -12.12 5.22
N LEU A 482 40.14 -10.97 5.88
CA LEU A 482 39.22 -9.84 5.68
C LEU A 482 39.19 -9.37 4.21
N GLU A 483 40.30 -9.47 3.51
CA GLU A 483 40.39 -9.14 2.08
C GLU A 483 39.54 -10.10 1.24
N THR A 484 39.68 -11.41 1.49
CA THR A 484 38.88 -12.45 0.84
C THR A 484 37.40 -12.27 1.13
N VAL A 485 37.03 -11.98 2.38
CA VAL A 485 35.63 -11.71 2.74
C VAL A 485 35.11 -10.44 2.06
N GLY A 486 35.92 -9.38 2.00
CA GLY A 486 35.60 -8.16 1.28
C GLY A 486 35.36 -8.39 -0.21
N ALA A 487 36.22 -9.18 -0.85
CA ALA A 487 36.10 -9.56 -2.25
C ALA A 487 34.83 -10.38 -2.53
N LEU A 488 34.61 -11.48 -1.78
CA LEU A 488 33.45 -12.36 -1.93
C LEU A 488 32.12 -11.63 -1.69
N LEU A 489 32.08 -10.79 -0.66
CA LEU A 489 30.89 -10.00 -0.35
C LEU A 489 30.74 -8.78 -1.25
N ARG A 490 31.73 -8.46 -2.09
CA ARG A 490 31.72 -7.31 -3.01
C ARG A 490 31.57 -6.01 -2.22
N HIS A 491 32.52 -5.77 -1.33
CA HIS A 491 32.71 -4.50 -0.64
C HIS A 491 33.55 -3.57 -1.51
N GLU A 492 33.01 -2.40 -1.81
CA GLU A 492 33.72 -1.38 -2.59
C GLU A 492 34.83 -0.70 -1.78
N CYS A 493 34.69 -0.69 -0.46
CA CYS A 493 35.66 -0.09 0.46
C CYS A 493 36.01 -1.09 1.57
N SER A 494 37.31 -1.29 1.79
CA SER A 494 37.89 -2.17 2.83
C SER A 494 37.33 -1.85 4.23
N THR A 495 37.03 -0.57 4.49
CA THR A 495 36.43 -0.15 5.76
C THR A 495 35.08 -0.78 6.06
N THR A 496 34.36 -1.26 5.03
CA THR A 496 33.08 -1.96 5.21
C THR A 496 33.28 -3.35 5.80
N THR A 497 34.45 -3.95 5.56
CA THR A 497 34.83 -5.28 6.09
C THR A 497 35.39 -5.19 7.50
N GLU A 498 35.98 -4.06 7.90
CA GLU A 498 36.53 -3.82 9.26
C GLU A 498 35.54 -4.15 10.38
N ILE A 499 34.24 -4.01 10.13
CA ILE A 499 33.21 -4.34 11.13
C ILE A 499 33.29 -5.80 11.60
N TYR A 500 33.76 -6.70 10.74
CA TYR A 500 33.86 -8.12 11.05
C TYR A 500 35.16 -8.51 11.77
N ALA A 501 36.19 -7.65 11.80
CA ALA A 501 37.39 -7.90 12.60
C ALA A 501 37.05 -8.08 14.09
N LYS A 502 35.92 -7.52 14.53
CA LYS A 502 35.48 -7.54 15.93
C LYS A 502 34.83 -8.86 16.37
N VAL A 503 34.46 -9.74 15.44
CA VAL A 503 33.75 -10.99 15.75
C VAL A 503 34.64 -12.23 15.65
N ASP A 504 35.88 -12.06 15.21
CA ASP A 504 36.86 -13.13 15.13
C ASP A 504 37.80 -13.09 16.34
N LEU A 505 37.37 -13.74 17.42
CA LEU A 505 38.16 -13.82 18.65
C LEU A 505 39.49 -14.55 18.44
N ALA A 506 39.55 -15.53 17.53
CA ALA A 506 40.78 -16.28 17.26
C ALA A 506 41.83 -15.39 16.60
N MET A 507 41.42 -14.60 15.60
CA MET A 507 42.30 -13.60 14.98
C MET A 507 42.70 -12.51 16.00
N LEU A 508 41.76 -12.03 16.83
CA LEU A 508 42.05 -11.02 17.85
C LEU A 508 43.02 -11.52 18.91
N GLN A 509 42.95 -12.80 19.31
CA GLN A 509 43.88 -13.41 20.26
C GLN A 509 45.33 -13.42 19.75
N GLN A 510 45.54 -13.57 18.44
CA GLN A 510 46.89 -13.57 17.85
C GLN A 510 47.59 -12.21 17.95
N VAL A 511 46.82 -11.11 18.01
CA VAL A 511 47.34 -9.73 18.09
C VAL A 511 47.17 -9.12 19.49
N ALA A 512 46.49 -9.83 20.40
CA ALA A 512 46.31 -9.39 21.77
C ALA A 512 47.67 -9.39 22.49
N GLN A 513 48.03 -8.22 23.04
CA GLN A 513 49.21 -8.11 23.88
C GLN A 513 48.92 -8.73 25.26
N PRO A 514 49.93 -9.28 25.95
CA PRO A 514 49.79 -9.74 27.33
C PRO A 514 49.20 -8.63 28.21
N TRP A 515 48.23 -8.99 29.06
CA TRP A 515 47.69 -8.06 30.04
C TRP A 515 48.77 -7.67 31.05
N VAL A 516 49.05 -6.38 31.18
CA VAL A 516 50.15 -5.84 32.01
C VAL A 516 49.76 -5.74 33.50
N GLY A 517 48.56 -6.19 33.89
CA GLY A 517 47.95 -5.87 35.18
C GLY A 517 48.12 -6.88 36.31
N ASP A 518 48.98 -7.89 36.17
CA ASP A 518 49.45 -8.72 37.30
C ASP A 518 50.93 -8.42 37.61
N VAL A 519 51.31 -7.14 37.63
CA VAL A 519 52.53 -6.71 38.34
C VAL A 519 52.16 -6.70 39.83
N GLN A 520 52.68 -7.70 40.54
CA GLN A 520 52.44 -8.04 41.95
C GLN A 520 52.51 -6.86 42.93
#